data_AF-A0A976IH00-F1
#
_entry.id   AF-A0A976IH00-F1
#
_cell.length_a   1.000
_cell.length_b   1.000
_cell.length_c   1.000
_cell.angle_alpha   90.00
_cell.angle_beta   90.00
_cell.angle_gamma   90.00
#
_symmetry.space_group_name_H-M   'P 1'
#
loop_
_entity.id
_entity.type
_entity.pdbx_description
1 polymer ?
#
loop_
_entity_poly.entity_id
_entity_poly.type
_entity_poly.pdbx_seq_one_letter_code
_entity_poly.pdbx_strand_id
1 'polypeptide(L)'
;MRMCNLQVSQGVLQAAMNGCQVKTFDAFLSSYMLMQEIGEGSFSIVHRAVNRLTAHCCKSSYALNEEEQVLRTLAHPNVVSLEGVYERSANLHYVVIDYLNDGDLCDLLLHRQRLSEI
;
A
#
# COMPACT_ATOMS: atom_id res chain seq x y z
N MET A 1 -4.49 14.19 -31.08
CA MET A 1 -3.20 13.55 -30.74
C MET A 1 -2.20 14.61 -30.32
N ARG A 2 -1.99 14.82 -29.01
CA ARG A 2 -0.82 15.53 -28.49
C ARG A 2 -0.38 14.80 -27.22
N MET A 3 0.81 14.22 -27.30
CA MET A 3 1.54 13.61 -26.20
C MET A 3 1.97 14.69 -25.21
N CYS A 4 1.70 14.51 -23.92
CA CYS A 4 2.39 15.25 -22.87
C CYS A 4 3.60 14.43 -22.43
N ASN A 5 4.76 14.85 -22.94
CA ASN A 5 6.08 14.50 -22.41
C ASN A 5 6.19 15.15 -21.02
N LEU A 6 6.15 14.36 -19.93
CA LEU A 6 6.67 14.81 -18.64
C LEU A 6 8.07 14.22 -18.46
N GLN A 7 9.07 15.06 -18.73
CA GLN A 7 10.40 14.88 -18.16
C GLN A 7 10.28 15.08 -16.65
N VAL A 8 10.23 14.00 -15.88
CA VAL A 8 10.37 14.07 -14.42
C VAL A 8 11.86 14.28 -14.14
N SER A 9 12.19 15.52 -13.79
CA SER A 9 13.53 15.96 -13.44
C SER A 9 13.95 15.27 -12.14
N GLN A 10 15.18 14.73 -12.10
CA GLN A 10 15.78 14.02 -10.95
C GLN A 10 16.02 14.89 -9.69
N GLY A 11 15.28 15.99 -9.51
CA GLY A 11 15.49 16.96 -8.43
C GLY A 11 14.45 16.95 -7.30
N VAL A 12 13.39 16.15 -7.38
CA VAL A 12 12.26 16.21 -6.41
C VAL A 12 12.34 15.13 -5.31
N LEU A 13 13.29 14.19 -5.41
CA LEU A 13 13.38 13.04 -4.49
C LEU A 13 14.06 13.34 -3.14
N GLN A 14 14.56 14.55 -2.89
CA GLN A 14 15.39 14.82 -1.70
C GLN A 14 14.68 15.55 -0.53
N ALA A 15 13.39 15.91 -0.65
CA ALA A 15 12.77 16.87 0.30
C ALA A 15 11.67 16.31 1.22
N ALA A 16 11.62 15.01 1.50
CA ALA A 16 10.73 14.44 2.52
C ALA A 16 11.42 13.46 3.50
N MET A 17 12.74 13.55 3.65
CA MET A 17 13.54 12.69 4.55
C MET A 17 13.51 13.11 6.03
N ASN A 18 12.34 13.45 6.56
CA ASN A 18 12.17 13.54 8.02
C ASN A 18 10.99 12.65 8.44
N GLY A 19 11.27 11.35 8.58
CA GLY A 19 10.47 10.49 9.45
C GLY A 19 10.17 9.07 8.99
N CYS A 20 10.59 8.60 7.80
CA CYS A 20 10.50 7.18 7.49
C CYS A 20 11.70 6.59 6.80
N GLN A 21 12.27 5.58 7.45
CA GLN A 21 13.30 4.73 6.93
C GLN A 21 12.63 3.77 5.92
N VAL A 22 12.68 4.08 4.64
CA VAL A 22 12.42 3.09 3.59
C VAL A 22 13.40 1.93 3.83
N LYS A 23 12.86 0.73 4.09
CA LYS A 23 13.67 -0.44 4.42
C LYS A 23 14.03 -1.20 3.15
N THR A 24 15.09 -2.00 3.21
CA THR A 24 15.48 -2.86 2.10
C THR A 24 14.51 -4.04 1.94
N PHE A 25 14.41 -4.57 0.72
CA PHE A 25 13.64 -5.79 0.45
C PHE A 25 14.13 -7.02 1.23
N ASP A 26 15.42 -7.11 1.57
CA ASP A 26 15.91 -8.18 2.45
C ASP A 26 15.26 -8.13 3.84
N ALA A 27 15.03 -6.93 4.37
CA ALA A 27 14.30 -6.75 5.63
C ALA A 27 12.84 -7.22 5.49
N PHE A 28 12.20 -6.96 4.34
CA PHE A 28 10.87 -7.49 4.04
C PHE A 28 10.87 -9.03 4.06
N LEU A 29 11.75 -9.68 3.33
CA LEU A 29 11.83 -11.15 3.25
C LEU A 29 12.13 -11.82 4.60
N SER A 30 12.85 -11.13 5.48
CA SER A 30 13.14 -11.63 6.83
C SER A 30 11.90 -11.64 7.73
N SER A 31 11.01 -10.65 7.57
CA SER A 31 9.88 -10.40 8.48
C SER A 31 8.56 -10.92 7.93
N TYR A 32 8.36 -10.91 6.62
CA TYR A 32 7.09 -11.25 5.97
C TYR A 32 7.26 -12.36 4.94
N MET A 33 6.22 -13.18 4.85
CA MET A 33 6.02 -14.16 3.78
C MET A 33 4.89 -13.65 2.89
N LEU A 34 5.24 -13.32 1.63
CA LEU A 34 4.25 -12.97 0.62
C LEU A 34 3.42 -14.22 0.27
N MET A 35 2.09 -14.09 0.27
CA MET A 35 1.15 -15.14 -0.10
C MET A 35 0.51 -14.81 -1.46
N GLN A 36 -0.65 -15.41 -1.72
CA GLN A 36 -1.44 -15.18 -2.93
C GLN A 36 -1.83 -13.71 -3.11
N GLU A 37 -1.95 -13.33 -4.38
CA GLU A 37 -2.59 -12.10 -4.80
C GLU A 37 -4.07 -12.12 -4.39
N ILE A 38 -4.54 -11.01 -3.83
CA ILE A 38 -5.93 -10.83 -3.38
C ILE A 38 -6.64 -9.69 -4.11
N GLY A 39 -5.91 -8.86 -4.85
CA GLY A 39 -6.51 -7.79 -5.65
C GLY A 39 -5.50 -7.12 -6.56
N GLU A 40 -6.01 -6.64 -7.69
CA GLU A 40 -5.26 -5.88 -8.69
C GLU A 40 -5.87 -4.47 -8.80
N GLY A 41 -5.02 -3.45 -8.71
CA GLY A 41 -5.37 -2.07 -9.01
C GLY A 41 -4.59 -1.57 -10.21
N SER A 42 -5.00 -0.45 -10.80
CA SER A 42 -4.41 0.07 -12.04
C SER A 42 -2.90 0.31 -12.00
N PHE A 43 -2.32 0.50 -10.80
CA PHE A 43 -0.89 0.77 -10.60
C PHE A 43 -0.27 -0.13 -9.53
N SER A 44 -0.99 -1.14 -9.04
CA SER A 44 -0.52 -1.92 -7.91
C SER A 44 -1.14 -3.30 -7.84
N ILE A 45 -0.37 -4.26 -7.35
CA ILE A 45 -0.87 -5.59 -7.02
C ILE A 45 -0.85 -5.78 -5.51
N VAL A 46 -1.97 -6.21 -4.96
CA VAL A 46 -2.17 -6.43 -3.54
C VAL A 46 -2.07 -7.92 -3.24
N HIS A 47 -1.10 -8.28 -2.41
CA HIS A 47 -0.89 -9.64 -1.95
C HIS A 47 -1.23 -9.73 -0.48
N ARG A 48 -1.85 -10.84 -0.08
CA ARG A 48 -1.87 -11.19 1.34
C ARG A 48 -0.43 -11.51 1.76
N ALA A 49 -0.03 -11.10 2.95
CA ALA A 49 1.23 -11.50 3.54
C ALA A 49 1.03 -11.97 4.97
N VAL A 50 2.01 -12.70 5.48
CA VAL A 50 2.02 -13.09 6.88
C VAL A 50 3.35 -12.63 7.41
N ASN A 51 3.34 -11.64 8.29
CA ASN A 51 4.47 -11.41 9.18
C ASN A 51 4.67 -12.70 9.97
N ARG A 52 5.92 -13.13 10.11
CA ARG A 52 6.24 -14.35 10.89
C ARG A 52 5.75 -14.29 12.34
N LEU A 53 5.27 -13.12 12.78
CA LEU A 53 4.60 -12.89 14.07
C LEU A 53 3.10 -12.52 13.97
N THR A 54 2.56 -12.03 12.83
CA THR A 54 1.17 -11.50 12.67
C THR A 54 0.69 -11.49 11.20
N ALA A 55 -0.62 -11.53 10.87
CA ALA A 55 -1.09 -11.53 9.47
C ALA A 55 -1.31 -10.10 8.93
N HIS A 56 -0.68 -9.71 7.81
CA HIS A 56 -0.70 -8.33 7.26
C HIS A 56 -0.87 -8.30 5.73
N CYS A 57 -1.33 -7.19 5.15
CA CYS A 57 -1.49 -7.06 3.70
C CYS A 57 -0.32 -6.29 3.08
N CYS A 58 0.09 -6.65 1.85
CA CYS A 58 1.20 -6.01 1.13
C CYS A 58 0.74 -5.49 -0.24
N LYS A 59 0.83 -4.17 -0.45
CA LYS A 59 0.59 -3.52 -1.74
C LYS A 59 1.93 -3.25 -2.44
N SER A 60 2.07 -3.70 -3.69
CA SER A 60 3.23 -3.39 -4.53
C SER A 60 2.90 -2.23 -5.45
N SER A 61 3.60 -1.09 -5.39
CA SER A 61 3.30 0.12 -6.19
C SER A 61 4.53 0.71 -6.88
N TYR A 62 4.29 1.36 -8.04
CA TYR A 62 5.31 2.02 -8.87
C TYR A 62 5.49 3.52 -8.58
N ALA A 63 4.58 4.13 -7.80
CA ALA A 63 4.64 5.55 -7.44
C ALA A 63 4.23 5.72 -5.96
N LEU A 64 5.21 6.02 -5.10
CA LEU A 64 5.01 5.99 -3.64
C LEU A 64 4.95 7.34 -2.94
N ASN A 65 5.66 8.36 -3.43
CA ASN A 65 5.92 9.55 -2.62
C ASN A 65 4.65 10.29 -2.15
N GLU A 66 3.60 10.32 -2.97
CA GLU A 66 2.36 11.01 -2.60
C GLU A 66 1.45 10.14 -1.70
N GLU A 67 1.28 8.84 -2.02
CA GLU A 67 0.44 7.94 -1.24
C GLU A 67 0.99 7.72 0.17
N GLU A 68 2.32 7.60 0.30
CA GLU A 68 2.99 7.39 1.58
C GLU A 68 2.75 8.54 2.54
N GLN A 69 2.90 9.80 2.08
CA GLN A 69 2.71 10.98 2.93
C GLN A 69 1.29 11.07 3.48
N VAL A 70 0.30 10.75 2.64
CA VAL A 70 -1.11 10.73 3.05
C VAL A 70 -1.31 9.66 4.12
N LEU A 71 -0.89 8.41 3.88
CA LEU A 71 -1.08 7.31 4.83
C LEU A 71 -0.37 7.53 6.18
N ARG A 72 0.73 8.30 6.21
CA ARG A 72 1.42 8.68 7.46
C ARG A 72 0.61 9.62 8.35
N THR A 73 -0.18 10.51 7.75
CA THR A 73 -0.95 11.51 8.51
C THR A 73 -2.30 10.97 8.97
N LEU A 74 -2.73 9.84 8.41
CA LEU A 74 -4.01 9.19 8.68
C LEU A 74 -3.87 8.07 9.72
N ALA A 75 -3.75 8.45 10.99
CA ALA A 75 -3.90 7.53 12.11
C ALA A 75 -5.32 7.64 12.70
N HIS A 76 -6.22 6.76 12.28
CA HIS A 76 -7.61 6.78 12.71
C HIS A 76 -8.14 5.34 12.87
N PRO A 77 -8.97 5.02 13.89
CA PRO A 77 -9.46 3.66 14.12
C PRO A 77 -10.24 3.03 12.95
N ASN A 78 -10.74 3.86 12.03
CA ASN A 78 -11.48 3.43 10.84
C ASN A 78 -10.68 3.58 9.53
N VAL A 79 -9.38 3.84 9.60
CA VAL A 79 -8.49 3.97 8.43
C VAL A 79 -7.34 2.97 8.59
N VAL A 80 -7.02 2.23 7.52
CA VAL A 80 -5.91 1.28 7.53
C VAL A 80 -4.60 1.98 7.81
N SER A 81 -3.81 1.43 8.73
CA SER A 81 -2.52 2.02 9.11
C SER A 81 -1.38 1.49 8.23
N LEU A 82 -0.38 2.35 8.03
CA LEU A 82 0.85 2.00 7.34
C LEU A 82 1.86 1.40 8.34
N GLU A 83 2.16 0.12 8.19
CA GLU A 83 3.16 -0.58 9.03
C GLU A 83 4.59 -0.31 8.54
N GLY A 84 4.80 -0.30 7.22
CA GLY A 84 6.13 -0.06 6.68
C GLY A 84 6.19 -0.02 5.16
N VAL A 85 7.29 0.56 4.64
CA VAL A 85 7.61 0.64 3.22
C VAL A 85 8.96 -0.01 2.97
N TYR A 86 9.00 -0.88 1.97
CA TYR A 86 10.18 -1.68 1.61
C TYR A 86 10.47 -1.53 0.11
N GLU A 87 11.69 -1.13 -0.23
CA GLU A 87 12.11 -0.95 -1.62
C GLU A 87 12.76 -2.22 -2.16
N ARG A 88 12.29 -2.70 -3.32
CA ARG A 88 12.89 -3.83 -4.05
C ARG A 88 13.74 -3.36 -5.23
N SER A 89 13.32 -2.32 -5.92
CA SER A 89 14.09 -1.65 -6.97
C SER A 89 13.60 -0.21 -7.10
N ALA A 90 14.34 0.62 -7.86
CA ALA A 90 14.07 2.06 -7.98
C ALA A 90 12.61 2.42 -8.35
N ASN A 91 11.89 1.51 -9.00
CA ASN A 91 10.50 1.71 -9.43
C ASN A 91 9.52 0.73 -8.78
N LEU A 92 9.95 -0.10 -7.82
CA LEU A 92 9.10 -1.14 -7.24
C LEU A 92 9.25 -1.18 -5.72
N HIS A 93 8.13 -0.88 -5.06
CA HIS A 93 8.09 -0.81 -3.62
C HIS A 93 6.92 -1.61 -3.05
N TYR A 94 7.14 -2.18 -1.87
CA TYR A 94 6.16 -2.91 -1.08
C TYR A 94 5.72 -2.04 0.09
N VAL A 95 4.42 -1.83 0.21
CA VAL A 95 3.77 -1.09 1.26
C VAL A 95 3.00 -2.10 2.10
N VAL A 96 3.36 -2.22 3.38
CA VAL A 96 2.69 -3.12 4.31
C VAL A 96 1.67 -2.34 5.11
N ILE A 97 0.42 -2.81 5.07
CA ILE A 97 -0.73 -2.20 5.75
C ILE A 97 -1.54 -3.27 6.47
N ASP A 98 -2.48 -2.83 7.31
CA ASP A 98 -3.40 -3.72 8.01
C ASP A 98 -4.23 -4.57 7.03
N TYR A 99 -4.45 -5.83 7.40
CA TYR A 99 -5.29 -6.74 6.62
C TYR A 99 -6.73 -6.73 7.12
N LEU A 100 -7.67 -6.46 6.22
CA LEU A 100 -9.11 -6.45 6.49
C LEU A 100 -9.74 -7.72 5.90
N ASN A 101 -10.25 -8.60 6.75
CA ASN A 101 -10.80 -9.91 6.36
C ASN A 101 -12.24 -9.84 5.83
N ASP A 102 -12.98 -8.80 6.16
CA ASP A 102 -14.44 -8.77 6.00
C ASP A 102 -14.91 -8.39 4.58
N GLY A 103 -13.99 -8.43 3.60
CA GLY A 103 -14.27 -8.05 2.22
C GLY A 103 -14.43 -6.54 2.06
N ASP A 104 -15.02 -6.12 0.93
CA ASP A 104 -15.28 -4.72 0.66
C ASP A 104 -16.77 -4.35 0.85
N LEU A 105 -17.01 -3.03 0.99
CA LEU A 105 -18.35 -2.51 1.16
C LEU A 105 -19.21 -2.67 -0.10
N CYS A 106 -18.59 -2.67 -1.29
CA CYS A 106 -19.31 -2.82 -2.54
C CYS A 106 -19.98 -4.20 -2.61
N ASP A 107 -19.25 -5.25 -2.27
CA ASP A 107 -19.75 -6.61 -2.14
C ASP A 107 -20.88 -6.68 -1.12
N LEU A 108 -20.71 -6.05 0.05
CA LEU A 108 -21.76 -6.02 1.06
C LEU A 108 -23.05 -5.35 0.53
N LEU A 109 -22.93 -4.23 -0.17
CA LEU A 109 -24.06 -3.50 -0.74
C LEU A 109 -24.74 -4.28 -1.88
N LEU A 110 -23.96 -4.94 -2.73
CA LEU A 110 -24.48 -5.80 -3.80
C LEU A 110 -25.29 -6.97 -3.24
N HIS A 111 -24.82 -7.58 -2.15
CA HIS A 111 -25.49 -8.74 -1.55
C HIS A 111 -26.71 -8.37 -0.70
N ARG A 112 -26.68 -7.24 0.02
CA ARG A 112 -27.75 -6.89 0.98
C ARG A 112 -28.79 -5.92 0.45
N GLN A 113 -28.58 -5.25 -0.69
CA GLN A 113 -29.43 -4.24 -1.35
C GLN A 113 -29.85 -3.01 -0.49
N ARG A 114 -29.96 -3.14 0.83
CA ARG A 114 -30.30 -2.08 1.77
C ARG A 114 -29.61 -2.33 3.11
N LEU A 115 -28.86 -1.35 3.58
CA LEU A 115 -28.38 -1.29 4.96
C LEU A 115 -29.42 -0.58 5.81
N SER A 116 -29.60 -1.01 7.06
CA SER A 116 -30.53 -0.36 7.99
C SER A 116 -29.94 0.98 8.47
N GLU A 117 -30.69 2.04 8.26
CA GLU A 117 -30.48 3.35 8.88
C GLU A 117 -31.09 3.24 10.28
N ILE A 118 -30.26 3.05 11.30
CA ILE A 118 -30.71 3.15 12.70
C ILE A 118 -30.76 4.64 13.05
#